data_AF-A0A9E5TK54-F1
#
_entry.id   AF-A0A9E5TK54-F1
#
_cell.length_a   1.000
_cell.length_b   1.000
_cell.length_c   1.000
_cell.angle_alpha   90.00
_cell.angle_beta   90.00
_cell.angle_gamma   90.00
#
_symmetry.space_group_name_H-M   'P 1'
#
loop_
_entity.id
_entity.type
_entity.pdbx_description
1 polymer ?
#
loop_
_entity_poly.entity_id
_entity_poly.type
_entity_poly.pdbx_seq_one_letter_code
_entity_poly.pdbx_strand_id
1 'polypeptide(L)' 'HAVSPGKPVLRVEGLTLEGELHDLSFELHEGEILGIFGLMGAGQPELARALFGLEPSATGHLYID' A
#
# COMPACT_ATOMS: atom_id res chain seq x y z
N HIS A 1 -15.68 -16.32 18.01
CA HIS A 1 -14.26 -16.16 18.41
C HIS A 1 -13.68 -15.03 17.59
N ALA A 2 -13.18 -13.97 18.23
CA ALA A 2 -12.41 -12.94 17.53
C ALA A 2 -10.96 -13.44 17.47
N VAL A 3 -10.42 -13.61 16.26
CA VAL A 3 -9.01 -13.93 16.05
C VAL A 3 -8.26 -12.60 16.03
N SER A 4 -7.18 -12.49 16.80
CA SER A 4 -6.28 -11.34 16.71
C SER A 4 -5.55 -11.37 15.36
N PRO A 5 -5.42 -10.23 14.65
CA PRO A 5 -4.63 -10.17 13.42
C PRO A 5 -3.21 -10.70 13.65
N GLY A 6 -2.61 -11.29 12.60
CA GLY A 6 -1.19 -11.65 12.60
C GLY A 6 -0.29 -10.42 12.81
N LYS A 7 1.03 -10.62 12.89
CA LYS A 7 1.94 -9.45 12.90
C LYS A 7 1.84 -8.70 11.55
N PRO A 8 2.02 -7.37 11.53
CA PRO A 8 2.20 -6.64 10.28
C PRO A 8 3.38 -7.23 9.50
N VAL A 9 3.20 -7.46 8.19
CA VAL A 9 4.25 -7.94 7.27
C VAL A 9 4.58 -6.92 6.18
N LEU A 10 3.64 -5.99 5.92
CA LEU A 10 3.88 -4.79 5.13
C LEU A 10 3.20 -3.62 5.86
N ARG A 11 3.94 -2.53 6.00
CA ARG A 11 3.41 -1.25 6.48
C ARG A 11 3.78 -0.15 5.52
N VAL A 12 2.77 0.61 5.11
CA VAL A 12 2.88 1.75 4.20
C VAL A 12 2.47 3.00 4.97
N GLU A 13 3.33 4.00 5.01
CA GLU A 13 3.09 5.27 5.68
C GLU A 13 3.31 6.44 4.72
N GLY A 14 2.25 7.22 4.50
CA GLY A 14 2.30 8.46 3.73
C GLY A 14 2.69 8.30 2.26
N LEU A 15 2.37 7.16 1.64
CA LEU A 15 2.72 6.90 0.25
C LEU A 15 2.02 7.90 -0.67
N THR A 16 2.83 8.71 -1.36
CA THR A 16 2.36 9.78 -2.23
C THR A 16 3.08 9.71 -3.58
N LEU A 17 2.32 9.88 -4.66
CA LEU A 17 2.81 10.03 -6.02
C LEU A 17 2.04 11.19 -6.65
N GLU A 18 2.72 12.31 -6.88
CA GLU A 18 2.07 13.56 -7.29
C GLU A 18 1.14 13.36 -8.50
N GLY A 19 -0.13 13.76 -8.35
CA GLY A 19 -1.17 13.63 -9.38
C GLY A 19 -1.89 12.28 -9.42
N GLU A 20 -1.36 11.24 -8.77
CA GLU A 20 -1.86 9.86 -8.87
C GLU A 20 -2.29 9.27 -7.52
N LEU A 21 -1.45 9.41 -6.48
CA LEU A 21 -1.67 8.87 -5.13
C LEU A 21 -1.43 9.96 -4.09
N HIS A 22 -2.27 10.02 -3.05
CA HIS A 22 -2.20 11.05 -2.03
C HIS A 22 -2.24 10.45 -0.63
N ASP A 23 -1.12 10.52 0.09
CA ASP A 23 -1.01 10.22 1.52
C ASP A 23 -1.61 8.87 1.95
N LEU A 24 -1.30 7.80 1.19
CA LEU A 24 -1.85 6.47 1.45
C LEU A 24 -1.10 5.78 2.60
N SER A 25 -1.85 5.31 3.60
CA SER A 25 -1.31 4.56 4.73
C SER A 25 -2.16 3.34 5.05
N PHE A 26 -1.54 2.17 5.14
CA PHE A 26 -2.19 0.90 5.49
C PHE A 26 -1.18 -0.14 5.98
N GLU A 27 -1.70 -1.16 6.65
CA GLU A 27 -0.96 -2.35 7.09
C GLU A 27 -1.56 -3.60 6.44
N LEU A 28 -0.70 -4.56 6.12
CA LEU A 28 -1.09 -5.92 5.76
C LEU A 28 -0.53 -6.86 6.82
N HIS A 29 -1.40 -7.64 7.44
CA HIS A 29 -1.01 -8.60 8.47
C HIS A 29 -0.77 -10.00 7.89
N GLU A 30 0.03 -10.79 8.59
CA GLU A 30 0.27 -12.19 8.25
C GLU A 30 -1.06 -12.96 8.10
N GLY A 31 -1.23 -13.63 6.96
CA GLY A 31 -2.42 -14.42 6.64
C GLY A 31 -3.56 -13.65 5.98
N GLU A 32 -3.45 -12.33 5.83
CA GLU A 32 -4.43 -11.52 5.09
C GLU A 32 -4.17 -11.50 3.58
N ILE A 33 -5.24 -11.28 2.80
CA ILE A 33 -5.18 -10.99 1.37
C ILE A 33 -5.67 -9.57 1.16
N LEU A 34 -4.80 -8.68 0.68
CA LEU A 34 -5.17 -7.31 0.33
C LEU A 34 -5.71 -7.26 -1.11
N GLY A 35 -6.98 -6.90 -1.25
CA GLY A 35 -7.60 -6.54 -2.53
C GLY A 35 -7.67 -5.03 -2.71
N ILE A 36 -7.05 -4.51 -3.77
CA ILE A 36 -7.13 -3.10 -4.15
C ILE A 36 -8.07 -2.98 -5.35
N PHE A 37 -9.11 -2.15 -5.24
CA PHE A 37 -10.13 -1.96 -6.28
C PHE A 37 -10.60 -0.50 -6.34
N GLY A 38 -11.19 -0.11 -7.47
CA GLY A 38 -11.71 1.23 -7.71
C GLY A 38 -12.15 1.43 -9.16
N LEU A 39 -12.56 2.65 -9.50
CA LEU A 39 -12.89 3.01 -10.88
C LEU A 39 -11.64 3.04 -11.77
N MET A 40 -11.85 3.08 -13.09
CA MET A 40 -10.75 3.30 -14.05
C MET A 40 -10.06 4.64 -13.74
N GLY A 41 -8.73 4.62 -13.63
CA GLY A 41 -7.94 5.81 -13.29
C GLY A 41 -7.89 6.13 -11.80
N ALA A 42 -8.30 5.22 -10.91
CA ALA A 42 -8.19 5.42 -9.46
C ALA A 42 -6.80 5.09 -8.87
N GLY A 43 -5.79 4.90 -9.71
CA GLY A 43 -4.40 4.73 -9.26
C GLY A 43 -4.01 3.30 -8.86
N GLN A 44 -4.76 2.24 -9.18
CA GLN A 44 -4.37 0.88 -8.78
C GLN A 44 -3.05 0.41 -9.44
N PRO A 45 -2.83 0.61 -10.75
CA PRO A 45 -1.54 0.34 -11.37
C PRO A 45 -0.40 1.17 -10.76
N GLU A 46 -0.66 2.45 -10.46
CA GLU A 46 0.29 3.41 -9.90
C GLU A 46 0.70 2.98 -8.48
N LEU A 47 -0.28 2.60 -7.65
CA LEU A 47 -0.04 2.06 -6.32
C LEU A 47 0.80 0.79 -6.39
N ALA A 48 0.48 -0.15 -7.28
CA ALA A 48 1.29 -1.35 -7.46
C ALA A 48 2.74 -1.00 -7.83
N ARG A 49 2.96 -0.15 -8.85
CA ARG A 49 4.31 0.26 -9.25
C ARG A 49 5.07 0.96 -8.13
N ALA A 50 4.42 1.85 -7.38
CA ALA A 50 5.02 2.53 -6.24
C ALA A 50 5.43 1.55 -5.12
N LEU A 51 4.58 0.58 -4.79
CA LEU A 51 4.89 -0.45 -3.77
C LEU A 51 6.09 -1.33 -4.17
N PHE A 52 6.25 -1.61 -5.46
CA PHE A 52 7.38 -2.39 -5.99
C PHE A 52 8.64 -1.55 -6.26
N GLY A 53 8.64 -0.26 -5.89
CA GLY A 53 9.79 0.63 -6.08
C GLY A 53 10.05 1.01 -7.55
N LEU A 54 9.04 0.92 -8.41
CA LEU A 54 9.11 1.25 -9.84
C LEU A 54 8.77 2.71 -10.15
N GLU A 55 8.36 3.50 -9.16
CA GLU A 55 8.07 4.93 -9.27
C GLU A 55 9.09 5.73 -8.44
N PRO A 56 10.19 6.23 -9.03
CA PRO A 56 11.26 6.91 -8.28
C PRO A 56 10.82 8.23 -7.63
N SER A 57 9.75 8.85 -8.13
CA SER A 57 9.15 10.07 -7.57
C SER A 57 8.19 9.80 -6.41
N ALA A 58 7.87 8.53 -6.11
CA ALA A 58 7.03 8.20 -4.98
C ALA A 58 7.75 8.53 -3.65
N THR A 59 7.02 9.14 -2.71
CA THR A 59 7.52 9.48 -1.38
C THR A 59 6.75 8.72 -0.30
N GLY A 60 7.31 8.63 0.91
CA GLY A 60 6.72 7.93 2.03
C GLY A 60 7.65 6.84 2.57
N HIS A 61 7.12 5.97 3.42
CA HIS A 61 7.88 4.88 4.02
C HIS A 61 7.19 3.54 3.81
N LEU A 62 7.96 2.56 3.35
CA LEU A 62 7.56 1.16 3.29
C LEU A 62 8.45 0.35 4.23
N TYR A 63 7.81 -0.46 5.06
CA TYR A 63 8.46 -1.41 5.95
C TYR A 63 8.01 -2.81 5.56
N ILE A 64 8.97 -3.74 5.42
CA ILE A 64 8.75 -5.14 5.09
C ILE A 64 9.50 -5.97 6.13
N ASP A 65 8.79 -6.90 6.77
CA ASP A 65 9.29 -7.81 7.81
C ASP A 65 9.56 -9.24 7.30
#